data_AF-A0A4Y2NYT6-F1
#
_entry.id   AF-A0A4Y2NYT6-F1
#
_cell.length_a   1.000
_cell.length_b   1.000
_cell.length_c   1.000
_cell.angle_alpha   90.00
_cell.angle_beta   90.00
_cell.angle_gamma   90.00
#
_symmetry.space_group_name_H-M   'P 1'
#
loop_
_entity.id
_entity.type
_entity.pdbx_description
1 polymer ?
#
loop_
_entity_poly.entity_id
_entity_poly.type
_entity_poly.pdbx_seq_one_letter_code
_entity_poly.pdbx_strand_id
1 'polypeptide(L)'
;MSGVSAIKVHYIALFMGVFFSVCVLWSEGSAGNDAFMDAWNCIAASQNQAQCDQFNDCVSLIPVEYMTHHDQCVEKLLPDGIGNCNETHQFYGSEDIRKEFNVCYGDLFNQAYGTDWTTVDNYQDFLSCIKDVADCSSEDSSSR
;
A
#
# COMPACT_ATOMS: atom_id res chain seq x y z
N MET A 1 30.84 19.43 -43.98
CA MET A 1 30.47 18.03 -43.68
C MET A 1 30.87 17.76 -42.24
N SER A 2 29.87 17.64 -41.36
CA SER A 2 30.03 17.56 -39.91
C SER A 2 30.59 16.21 -39.48
N GLY A 3 31.70 16.22 -38.72
CA GLY A 3 32.21 15.03 -38.03
C GLY A 3 31.50 14.86 -36.69
N VAL A 4 30.80 13.74 -36.52
CA VAL A 4 30.17 13.36 -35.26
C VAL A 4 31.16 12.53 -34.44
N SER A 5 31.55 13.06 -33.28
CA SER A 5 32.46 12.44 -32.32
C SER A 5 31.96 11.09 -31.83
N ALA A 6 32.86 10.10 -31.88
CA ALA A 6 32.70 8.79 -31.26
C ALA A 6 32.87 8.89 -29.72
N ILE A 7 31.84 9.38 -29.04
CA ILE A 7 31.70 9.22 -27.58
C ILE A 7 30.53 8.26 -27.40
N LYS A 8 30.78 6.96 -27.44
CA LYS A 8 29.69 6.00 -27.49
C LYS A 8 29.99 4.72 -26.71
N VAL A 9 29.02 4.41 -25.84
CA VAL A 9 28.58 3.09 -25.37
C VAL A 9 29.00 2.63 -23.97
N HIS A 10 30.20 2.92 -23.45
CA HIS A 10 30.63 2.24 -22.21
C HIS A 10 29.99 2.76 -20.91
N TYR A 11 29.66 4.05 -20.80
CA TYR A 11 29.06 4.61 -19.57
C TYR A 11 27.54 4.39 -19.45
N ILE A 12 26.86 4.09 -20.56
CA ILE A 12 25.39 3.94 -20.57
C ILE A 12 24.98 2.56 -20.01
N ALA A 13 25.81 1.53 -20.23
CA ALA A 13 25.54 0.18 -19.74
C ALA A 13 25.61 0.08 -18.20
N LEU A 14 26.54 0.80 -17.57
CA LEU A 14 26.70 0.78 -16.11
C LEU A 14 25.56 1.50 -15.38
N PHE A 15 24.95 2.53 -15.98
CA PHE A 15 23.81 3.23 -15.38
C PHE A 15 22.51 2.41 -15.44
N MET A 16 22.28 1.64 -16.52
CA MET A 16 21.08 0.81 -16.65
C MET A 16 21.09 -0.42 -15.72
N GLY A 17 22.26 -0.98 -15.40
CA GLY A 17 22.34 -2.13 -14.49
C GLY A 17 21.91 -1.80 -13.05
N VAL A 18 22.21 -0.59 -12.58
CA VAL A 18 21.81 -0.13 -11.24
C VAL A 18 20.31 0.14 -11.16
N PHE A 19 19.71 0.71 -12.21
CA PHE A 19 18.26 0.94 -12.26
C PHE A 19 17.44 -0.35 -12.32
N PHE A 20 17.87 -1.36 -13.07
CA PHE A 20 17.18 -2.66 -13.11
C PHE A 20 17.26 -3.41 -11.77
N SER A 21 18.38 -3.32 -11.05
CA SER A 21 18.50 -3.96 -9.73
C SER A 21 17.57 -3.32 -8.68
N VAL A 22 17.30 -2.02 -8.78
CA VAL A 22 16.34 -1.32 -7.90
C VAL A 22 14.90 -1.67 -8.26
N CYS A 23 14.58 -1.85 -9.55
CA CYS A 23 13.24 -2.23 -9.99
C CYS A 23 12.86 -3.68 -9.64
N VAL A 24 13.82 -4.62 -9.63
CA VAL A 24 13.54 -6.04 -9.34
C VAL A 24 13.38 -6.29 -7.83
N LEU A 25 13.99 -5.47 -6.97
CA LEU A 25 13.76 -5.52 -5.51
C LEU A 25 12.39 -4.96 -5.09
N TRP A 26 11.70 -4.24 -5.98
CA TRP A 26 10.35 -3.73 -5.71
C TRP A 26 9.23 -4.74 -5.99
N SER A 27 9.46 -5.79 -6.80
CA SER A 27 8.33 -6.58 -7.31
C SER A 27 7.73 -7.61 -6.33
N GLU A 28 8.48 -8.04 -5.31
CA GLU A 28 7.95 -9.00 -4.32
C GLU A 28 7.20 -8.31 -3.18
N GLY A 29 7.67 -7.14 -2.73
CA GLY A 29 6.90 -6.29 -1.79
C GLY A 29 5.69 -5.61 -2.45
N SER A 30 5.81 -5.21 -3.73
CA SER A 30 4.71 -4.53 -4.42
C SER A 30 3.49 -5.41 -4.63
N ALA A 31 3.64 -6.72 -4.83
CA ALA A 31 2.50 -7.61 -5.07
C ALA A 31 1.58 -7.73 -3.84
N GLY A 32 2.15 -7.79 -2.63
CA GLY A 32 1.39 -7.78 -1.38
C GLY A 32 0.75 -6.41 -1.12
N ASN A 33 1.50 -5.35 -1.40
CA ASN A 33 1.01 -3.98 -1.25
C ASN A 33 -0.15 -3.65 -2.19
N ASP A 34 -0.05 -4.03 -3.46
CA ASP A 34 -1.09 -3.78 -4.47
C ASP A 34 -2.37 -4.52 -4.10
N ALA A 35 -2.26 -5.80 -3.71
CA ALA A 35 -3.40 -6.59 -3.25
C ALA A 35 -4.07 -5.99 -1.99
N PHE A 36 -3.28 -5.47 -1.05
CA PHE A 36 -3.79 -4.75 0.10
C PHE A 36 -4.52 -3.47 -0.30
N MET A 37 -3.94 -2.67 -1.21
CA MET A 37 -4.56 -1.43 -1.67
C MET A 37 -5.90 -1.68 -2.38
N ASP A 38 -5.99 -2.73 -3.20
CA ASP A 38 -7.24 -3.12 -3.85
C ASP A 38 -8.30 -3.53 -2.83
N ALA A 39 -7.94 -4.37 -1.86
CA ALA A 39 -8.83 -4.78 -0.78
C ALA A 39 -9.33 -3.57 0.03
N TRP A 40 -8.42 -2.68 0.42
CA TRP A 40 -8.75 -1.49 1.21
C TRP A 40 -9.66 -0.52 0.45
N ASN A 41 -9.35 -0.25 -0.82
CA ASN A 41 -10.19 0.60 -1.67
C ASN A 41 -11.59 0.02 -1.81
N CYS A 42 -11.71 -1.30 -1.92
CA CYS A 42 -13.00 -1.92 -2.03
C CYS A 42 -13.82 -1.83 -0.74
N ILE A 43 -13.19 -2.12 0.42
CA ILE A 43 -13.84 -1.94 1.73
C ILE A 43 -14.32 -0.50 1.90
N ALA A 44 -13.48 0.48 1.59
CA ALA A 44 -13.83 1.90 1.68
C ALA A 44 -14.99 2.30 0.76
N ALA A 45 -15.16 1.62 -0.38
CA ALA A 45 -16.24 1.87 -1.35
C ALA A 45 -17.52 1.08 -1.06
N SER A 46 -17.50 0.11 -0.14
CA SER A 46 -18.58 -0.85 0.11
C SER A 46 -19.90 -0.24 0.61
N GLN A 47 -19.84 0.97 1.18
CA GLN A 47 -20.95 1.58 1.95
C GLN A 47 -21.46 0.68 3.10
N ASN A 48 -20.63 -0.26 3.55
CA ASN A 48 -20.98 -1.23 4.59
C ASN A 48 -20.17 -0.94 5.85
N GLN A 49 -20.82 -0.30 6.83
CA GLN A 49 -20.15 0.06 8.07
C GLN A 49 -19.54 -1.15 8.79
N ALA A 50 -20.19 -2.32 8.71
CA ALA A 50 -19.67 -3.52 9.36
C ALA A 50 -18.34 -3.99 8.75
N GLN A 51 -18.13 -3.81 7.44
CA GLN A 51 -16.84 -4.13 6.81
C GLN A 51 -15.74 -3.17 7.25
N CYS A 52 -16.07 -1.90 7.48
CA CYS A 52 -15.10 -0.91 7.90
C CYS A 52 -14.78 -1.01 9.39
N ASP A 53 -15.75 -1.44 10.19
CA ASP A 53 -15.51 -1.85 11.58
C ASP A 53 -14.60 -3.09 11.62
N GLN A 54 -14.85 -4.10 10.78
CA GLN A 54 -13.98 -5.28 10.65
C GLN A 54 -12.56 -4.93 10.16
N PHE A 55 -12.42 -3.96 9.24
CA PHE A 55 -11.11 -3.45 8.85
C PHE A 55 -10.37 -2.88 10.06
N ASN A 56 -11.05 -2.09 10.89
CA ASN A 56 -10.46 -1.53 12.10
C ASN A 56 -10.11 -2.62 13.12
N ASP A 57 -10.91 -3.69 13.21
CA ASP A 57 -10.55 -4.87 14.00
C ASP A 57 -9.28 -5.54 13.47
N CYS A 58 -9.10 -5.63 12.14
CA CYS A 58 -7.86 -6.11 11.55
C CYS A 58 -6.67 -5.21 11.89
N VAL A 59 -6.83 -3.88 11.87
CA VAL A 59 -5.77 -2.93 12.27
C VAL A 59 -5.27 -3.21 13.69
N SER A 60 -6.12 -3.70 14.60
CA SER A 60 -5.70 -4.08 15.96
C SER A 60 -4.74 -5.28 16.02
N LEU A 61 -4.61 -6.05 14.92
CA LEU A 61 -3.63 -7.13 14.79
C LEU A 61 -2.24 -6.63 14.45
N ILE A 62 -2.10 -5.35 14.06
CA ILE A 62 -0.79 -4.76 13.82
C ILE A 62 -0.03 -4.70 15.16
N PRO A 63 1.20 -5.23 15.21
CA PRO A 63 2.05 -5.11 16.38
C PRO A 63 2.21 -3.67 16.86
N VAL A 64 2.14 -3.47 18.18
CA VAL A 64 2.12 -2.13 18.80
C VAL A 64 3.35 -1.30 18.41
N GLU A 65 4.50 -1.93 18.22
CA GLU A 65 5.74 -1.31 17.76
C GLU A 65 5.65 -0.65 16.37
N TYR A 66 4.70 -1.08 15.54
CA TYR A 66 4.47 -0.55 14.20
C TYR A 66 3.30 0.43 14.14
N MET A 67 2.47 0.41 15.20
CA MET A 67 1.25 1.18 15.28
C MET A 67 1.51 2.69 15.35
N THR A 68 2.63 3.08 15.95
CA THR A 68 3.07 4.47 16.02
C THR A 68 3.23 5.13 14.63
N HIS A 69 3.66 4.39 13.61
CA HIS A 69 3.83 4.96 12.26
C HIS A 69 2.49 5.20 11.56
N HIS A 70 1.50 4.35 11.85
CA HIS A 70 0.14 4.52 11.34
C HIS A 70 -0.51 5.75 11.97
N ASP A 71 -0.41 5.89 13.30
CA ASP A 71 -0.93 7.06 14.02
C ASP A 71 -0.34 8.36 13.46
N GLN A 72 0.97 8.39 13.19
CA GLN A 72 1.64 9.53 12.56
C GLN A 72 1.07 9.88 11.18
N CYS A 73 0.74 8.88 10.36
CA CYS A 73 0.14 9.11 9.06
C CYS A 73 -1.33 9.52 9.16
N VAL A 74 -2.09 8.99 10.12
CA VAL A 74 -3.47 9.43 10.40
C VAL A 74 -3.48 10.90 10.80
N GLU A 75 -2.68 11.29 11.79
CA GLU A 75 -2.60 12.69 12.26
C GLU A 75 -2.21 13.66 11.14
N LYS A 76 -1.35 13.22 10.21
CA LYS A 76 -0.86 14.05 9.11
C LYS A 76 -1.88 14.23 7.99
N LEU A 77 -2.55 13.15 7.57
CA LEU A 77 -3.36 13.12 6.35
C LEU A 77 -4.87 13.18 6.62
N LEU A 78 -5.29 12.79 7.81
CA LEU A 78 -6.69 12.63 8.22
C LEU A 78 -6.94 13.39 9.53
N PRO A 79 -6.84 14.74 9.53
CA PRO A 79 -6.97 15.54 10.75
C PRO A 79 -8.35 15.44 11.42
N ASP A 80 -9.38 15.09 10.64
CA ASP A 80 -10.75 14.88 11.11
C ASP A 80 -11.02 13.41 11.49
N GLY A 81 -9.98 12.55 11.47
CA GLY A 81 -10.06 11.12 11.73
C GLY A 81 -10.27 10.27 10.47
N ILE A 82 -10.28 8.95 10.66
CA ILE A 82 -10.33 7.95 9.57
C ILE A 82 -11.70 7.84 8.87
N GLY A 83 -12.70 8.60 9.30
CA GLY A 83 -14.04 8.51 8.75
C GLY A 83 -14.73 7.16 9.02
N ASN A 84 -15.65 6.80 8.16
CA ASN A 84 -16.47 5.59 8.24
C ASN A 84 -16.97 5.22 6.83
N CYS A 85 -17.77 4.17 6.69
CA CYS A 85 -18.30 3.73 5.39
C CYS A 85 -19.78 4.07 5.21
N ASN A 86 -20.23 5.19 5.79
CA ASN A 86 -21.56 5.71 5.49
C ASN A 86 -21.53 6.68 4.30
N GLU A 87 -22.69 7.13 3.85
CA GLU A 87 -22.81 8.01 2.68
C GLU A 87 -22.17 9.40 2.87
N THR A 88 -21.81 9.78 4.10
CA THR A 88 -21.41 11.15 4.46
C THR A 88 -19.91 11.32 4.66
N HIS A 89 -19.19 10.26 5.03
CA HIS A 89 -17.73 10.28 5.23
C HIS A 89 -17.10 9.14 4.45
N GLN A 90 -15.90 9.37 3.92
CA GLN A 90 -15.14 8.33 3.24
C GLN A 90 -14.15 7.71 4.22
N PHE A 91 -14.13 6.38 4.28
CA PHE A 91 -13.20 5.63 5.09
C PHE A 91 -11.77 5.82 4.57
N TYR A 92 -10.93 6.42 5.40
CA TYR A 92 -9.61 6.93 5.08
C TYR A 92 -9.58 7.92 3.89
N GLY A 93 -10.64 8.71 3.72
CA GLY A 93 -10.70 9.73 2.67
C GLY A 93 -10.85 9.15 1.26
N SER A 94 -10.34 9.87 0.27
CA SER A 94 -10.36 9.42 -1.13
C SER A 94 -9.33 8.32 -1.40
N GLU A 95 -9.41 7.68 -2.57
CA GLU A 95 -8.38 6.72 -3.01
C GLU A 95 -6.98 7.35 -3.04
N ASP A 96 -6.89 8.62 -3.44
CA ASP A 96 -5.61 9.34 -3.45
C ASP A 96 -5.07 9.54 -2.04
N ILE A 97 -5.92 9.85 -1.06
CA ILE A 97 -5.51 9.96 0.35
C ILE A 97 -5.08 8.59 0.90
N ARG A 98 -5.77 7.50 0.55
CA ARG A 98 -5.34 6.14 0.93
C ARG A 98 -3.98 5.76 0.33
N LYS A 99 -3.73 6.12 -0.93
CA LYS A 99 -2.41 5.93 -1.56
C LYS A 99 -1.34 6.74 -0.84
N GLU A 100 -1.61 8.00 -0.55
CA GLU A 100 -0.67 8.87 0.17
C GLU A 100 -0.41 8.37 1.60
N PHE A 101 -1.45 7.82 2.26
CA PHE A 101 -1.31 7.13 3.53
C PHE A 101 -0.39 5.92 3.44
N ASN A 102 -0.62 5.06 2.44
CA ASN A 102 0.19 3.85 2.25
C ASN A 102 1.67 4.19 1.99
N VAL A 103 1.94 5.23 1.20
CA VAL A 103 3.30 5.75 0.99
C VAL A 103 3.88 6.29 2.30
N CYS A 104 3.13 7.10 3.05
CA CYS A 104 3.56 7.62 4.35
C CYS A 104 3.94 6.49 5.31
N TYR A 105 3.09 5.47 5.40
CA TYR A 105 3.29 4.32 6.28
C TYR A 105 4.53 3.53 5.86
N GLY A 106 4.63 3.19 4.58
CA GLY A 106 5.77 2.46 4.02
C GLY A 106 7.10 3.20 4.19
N ASP A 107 7.13 4.52 3.98
CA ASP A 107 8.33 5.34 4.16
C ASP A 107 8.81 5.34 5.61
N LEU A 108 7.90 5.56 6.57
CA LEU A 108 8.22 5.56 8.00
C LEU A 108 8.67 4.18 8.47
N PHE A 109 7.98 3.14 8.02
CA PHE A 109 8.33 1.76 8.35
C PHE A 109 9.70 1.38 7.80
N ASN A 110 9.95 1.64 6.52
CA ASN A 110 11.24 1.36 5.90
C ASN A 110 12.38 2.20 6.52
N GLN A 111 12.10 3.45 6.92
CA GLN A 111 13.07 4.27 7.64
C GLN A 111 13.45 3.65 9.00
N ALA A 112 12.50 3.08 9.72
CA ALA A 112 12.72 2.51 11.05
C ALA A 112 13.33 1.10 11.00
N TYR A 113 12.88 0.26 10.05
CA TYR A 113 13.17 -1.18 10.03
C TYR A 113 14.00 -1.64 8.82
N GLY A 114 14.19 -0.77 7.81
CA GLY A 114 14.98 -1.08 6.61
C GLY A 114 14.35 -2.14 5.70
N THR A 115 13.03 -2.35 5.81
CA THR A 115 12.27 -3.33 5.04
C THR A 115 10.87 -2.83 4.71
N ASP A 116 10.22 -3.47 3.76
CA ASP A 116 8.82 -3.22 3.40
C ASP A 116 7.91 -3.89 4.44
N TRP A 117 6.93 -3.15 4.95
CA TRP A 117 5.98 -3.61 5.96
C TRP A 117 5.17 -4.83 5.51
N THR A 118 4.91 -4.96 4.20
CA THR A 118 4.16 -6.09 3.64
C THR A 118 4.92 -7.42 3.69
N THR A 119 6.23 -7.37 3.89
CA THR A 119 7.11 -8.55 3.90
C THR A 119 7.41 -9.07 5.30
N VAL A 120 6.92 -8.39 6.35
CA VAL A 120 7.21 -8.76 7.74
C VAL A 120 6.23 -9.84 8.21
N ASP A 121 6.76 -10.90 8.83
CA ASP A 121 5.97 -12.08 9.21
C ASP A 121 4.84 -11.76 10.19
N ASN A 122 5.09 -10.90 11.19
CA ASN A 122 4.08 -10.47 12.16
C ASN A 122 3.06 -9.47 11.59
N TYR A 123 3.17 -9.13 10.30
CA TYR A 123 2.19 -8.35 9.55
C TYR A 123 1.21 -9.22 8.74
N GLN A 124 1.50 -10.53 8.61
CA GLN A 124 0.71 -11.44 7.78
C GLN A 124 -0.70 -11.67 8.34
N ASP A 125 -0.87 -11.66 9.66
CA ASP A 125 -2.19 -11.78 10.29
C ASP A 125 -3.09 -10.59 9.94
N PHE A 126 -2.53 -9.36 9.93
CA PHE A 126 -3.23 -8.17 9.45
C PHE A 126 -3.60 -8.29 7.98
N LEU A 127 -2.62 -8.62 7.11
CA LEU A 127 -2.85 -8.73 5.66
C LEU A 127 -3.90 -9.80 5.32
N SER A 128 -3.85 -10.95 6.00
CA SER A 128 -4.85 -12.02 5.83
C SER A 128 -6.23 -11.57 6.30
N CYS A 129 -6.32 -10.90 7.45
CA CYS A 129 -7.59 -10.38 7.96
C CYS A 129 -8.22 -9.39 6.98
N ILE A 130 -7.45 -8.44 6.45
CA ILE A 130 -7.95 -7.47 5.46
C ILE A 130 -8.49 -8.17 4.21
N LYS A 131 -7.81 -9.22 3.74
CA LYS A 131 -8.25 -10.01 2.60
C LYS A 131 -9.58 -10.73 2.87
N ASP A 132 -9.78 -11.24 4.08
CA ASP A 132 -11.02 -11.92 4.47
C ASP A 132 -12.20 -10.94 4.63
N VAL A 133 -11.93 -9.71 5.08
CA VAL A 133 -12.94 -8.64 5.20
C VAL A 133 -13.34 -8.09 3.83
N ALA A 134 -12.39 -8.04 2.90
CA ALA A 134 -12.64 -7.68 1.53
C ALA A 134 -13.45 -8.78 0.83
N ASP A 135 -14.77 -8.77 1.02
CA ASP A 135 -15.77 -9.55 0.24
C ASP A 135 -15.90 -9.04 -1.21
N CYS A 136 -14.84 -8.45 -1.71
CA CYS A 136 -14.67 -8.02 -3.07
C CYS A 136 -13.97 -9.14 -3.82
N SER A 137 -14.43 -10.38 -3.62
CA SER A 137 -14.09 -11.45 -4.52
C SER A 137 -14.48 -10.99 -5.91
N SER A 138 -13.50 -10.99 -6.81
CA SER A 138 -13.71 -10.95 -8.24
C SER A 138 -15.00 -11.71 -8.58
N GLU A 139 -16.00 -11.00 -9.10
CA GLU A 139 -16.94 -11.60 -10.04
C GLU A 139 -16.13 -12.00 -11.29
N ASP A 140 -15.24 -12.98 -11.15
CA ASP A 140 -14.87 -13.82 -12.26
C ASP A 140 -16.11 -14.66 -12.58
N SER A 141 -16.96 -14.08 -13.43
CA SER A 141 -17.68 -14.83 -14.45
C SER A 141 -18.54 -16.01 -13.95
N SER A 142 -19.47 -15.75 -13.03
CA SER A 142 -20.66 -16.60 -12.91
C SER A 142 -21.85 -15.97 -13.64
N SER A 143 -21.75 -15.87 -14.97
CA SER A 143 -22.96 -15.74 -15.79
C SER A 143 -22.71 -16.12 -17.26
N ARG A 144 -23.10 -17.36 -17.57
CA ARG A 144 -23.65 -17.87 -18.84
C ARG A 144 -22.74 -18.11 -20.04
#